data_AF-A0A2H3E998-F1
#
_entry.id   AF-A0A2H3E998-F1
#
_cell.length_a   1.000
_cell.length_b   1.000
_cell.length_c   1.000
_cell.angle_alpha   90.00
_cell.angle_beta   90.00
_cell.angle_gamma   90.00
#
_symmetry.space_group_name_H-M   'P 1'
#
loop_
_entity.id
_entity.type
_entity.pdbx_description
1 polymer ?
#
loop_
_entity_poly.entity_id
_entity_poly.type
_entity_poly.pdbx_seq_one_letter_code
_entity_poly.pdbx_strand_id
1 'polypeptide(L)'
;MALSVSDAVFVAVIVEVLLYGVYTCLFLGSSYLLIFEREKSKVFIVMMVLNTIMWFASTSHVTITIIKIHGMYLRGTEHGTNIITLEGDNTSPGLYSLLALECLNFFIGDGIVLWRAWILCNRSRWILWVSSILGLTAFATTTSALLPHLWSREPLASTASDGSFSTVHATIAMILTLSVNVWATSLIAYRTWTHHRSIRSLTGSSFVSQFCKQHGILKWMIESGIFYCCTWFVAVIIGVTVSNGIYILFCMLAQLSAIYPTLIIALVWLKSTLDVAMQSSQQMRWSQQFITDPEFSNRPISMLAPQLKVETETTASRSYDNID
;
A
#
# COMPACT_ATOMS: atom_id res chain seq x y z
N MET A 1 -28.00 21.95 5.89
CA MET A 1 -27.20 23.20 5.79
C MET A 1 -25.97 22.83 4.99
N ALA A 2 -25.84 23.33 3.76
CA ALA A 2 -24.71 22.97 2.89
C ALA A 2 -23.42 23.55 3.49
N LEU A 3 -22.34 22.75 3.52
CA LEU A 3 -21.03 23.23 3.98
C LEU A 3 -20.56 24.34 3.04
N SER A 4 -20.18 25.50 3.61
CA SER A 4 -19.47 26.53 2.87
C SER A 4 -18.15 25.96 2.33
N VAL A 5 -17.73 26.41 1.15
CA VAL A 5 -16.47 25.97 0.51
C VAL A 5 -15.27 26.29 1.42
N SER A 6 -15.30 27.43 2.11
CA SER A 6 -14.28 27.83 3.09
C SER A 6 -14.12 26.81 4.22
N ASP A 7 -15.25 26.39 4.79
CA ASP A 7 -15.30 25.51 5.94
C ASP A 7 -14.92 24.09 5.53
N ALA A 8 -15.31 23.66 4.33
CA ALA A 8 -14.92 22.38 3.74
C ALA A 8 -13.41 22.27 3.55
N VAL A 9 -12.78 23.31 2.99
CA VAL A 9 -11.32 23.33 2.78
C VAL A 9 -10.57 23.35 4.12
N PHE A 10 -11.05 24.12 5.10
CA PHE A 10 -10.42 24.15 6.43
C PHE A 10 -10.48 22.78 7.13
N VAL A 11 -11.65 22.14 7.12
CA VAL A 11 -11.83 20.79 7.67
C VAL A 11 -10.97 19.76 6.91
N ALA A 12 -10.90 19.85 5.58
CA ALA A 12 -10.11 18.95 4.75
C ALA A 12 -8.63 18.93 5.18
N VAL A 13 -8.07 20.10 5.45
CA VAL A 13 -6.65 20.27 5.80
C VAL A 13 -6.35 19.75 7.19
N ILE A 14 -7.24 20.00 8.15
CA ILE A 14 -7.11 19.43 9.49
C ILE A 14 -7.08 17.90 9.39
N VAL A 15 -8.00 17.33 8.63
CA VAL A 15 -8.03 15.87 8.45
C VAL A 15 -6.77 15.38 7.73
N GLU A 16 -6.31 16.09 6.70
CA GLU A 16 -5.09 15.76 5.97
C GLU A 16 -3.87 15.69 6.90
N VAL A 17 -3.67 16.69 7.74
CA VAL A 17 -2.56 16.76 8.69
C VAL A 17 -2.66 15.65 9.74
N LEU A 18 -3.86 15.34 10.25
CA LEU A 18 -4.08 14.24 11.19
C LEU A 18 -3.74 12.89 10.55
N LEU A 19 -4.23 12.63 9.33
CA LEU A 19 -3.93 11.41 8.60
C LEU A 19 -2.44 11.30 8.25
N TYR A 20 -1.79 12.41 7.89
CA TYR A 20 -0.35 12.45 7.68
C TYR A 20 0.44 12.11 8.95
N GLY A 21 -0.01 12.57 10.12
CA GLY A 21 0.58 12.18 11.40
C GLY A 21 0.49 10.68 11.65
N VAL A 22 -0.69 10.09 11.47
CA VAL A 22 -0.91 8.64 11.57
C VAL A 22 -0.02 7.88 10.58
N TYR A 23 0.03 8.35 9.33
CA TYR A 23 0.87 7.79 8.29
C TYR A 23 2.35 7.81 8.66
N THR A 24 2.83 8.92 9.22
CA THR A 24 4.23 9.07 9.64
C THR A 24 4.58 8.11 10.78
N CYS A 25 3.69 7.95 11.78
CA CYS A 25 3.89 6.94 12.84
C CYS A 25 3.98 5.53 12.25
N LEU A 26 3.13 5.21 11.28
CA LEU A 26 3.11 3.92 10.62
C LEU A 26 4.35 3.68 9.76
N PHE A 27 4.81 4.70 9.03
CA PHE A 27 6.06 4.69 8.27
C PHE A 27 7.26 4.45 9.18
N LEU A 28 7.34 5.14 10.32
CA LEU A 28 8.42 4.97 11.30
C LEU A 28 8.40 3.57 11.92
N GLY A 29 7.23 3.07 12.31
CA GLY A 29 7.08 1.71 12.85
C GLY A 29 7.47 0.64 11.83
N SER A 30 7.01 0.77 10.58
CA SER A 30 7.38 -0.11 9.47
C SER A 30 8.89 -0.08 9.21
N SER A 31 9.47 1.11 9.12
CA SER A 31 10.90 1.30 8.85
C SER A 31 11.76 0.78 10.00
N TYR A 32 11.33 0.95 11.24
CA TYR A 32 11.97 0.37 12.41
C TYR A 32 12.01 -1.15 12.28
N LEU A 33 10.87 -1.82 12.09
CA LEU A 33 10.83 -3.28 11.93
C LEU A 33 11.76 -3.77 10.80
N LEU A 34 11.76 -3.07 9.66
CA LEU A 34 12.60 -3.31 8.49
C LEU A 34 14.11 -3.15 8.74
N ILE A 35 14.51 -2.28 9.67
CA ILE A 35 15.92 -2.04 10.01
C ILE A 35 16.46 -3.15 10.90
N PHE A 36 15.64 -3.65 11.84
CA PHE A 36 16.04 -4.65 12.82
C PHE A 36 16.03 -6.09 12.28
N GLU A 37 15.60 -6.31 11.03
CA GLU A 37 15.63 -7.63 10.43
C GLU A 37 17.05 -8.03 9.98
N ARG A 38 17.49 -9.19 10.49
CA ARG A 38 18.89 -9.65 10.42
C ARG A 38 19.32 -10.05 9.00
N GLU A 39 18.38 -10.50 8.17
CA GLU A 39 18.64 -10.89 6.78
C GLU A 39 17.73 -10.10 5.83
N LYS A 40 18.32 -9.20 5.04
CA LYS A 40 17.57 -8.39 4.08
C LYS A 40 17.54 -9.07 2.72
N SER A 41 16.42 -9.69 2.39
CA SER A 41 16.18 -10.18 1.03
C SER A 41 16.01 -9.00 0.05
N LYS A 42 16.28 -9.22 -1.24
CA LYS A 42 16.12 -8.19 -2.29
C LYS A 42 14.72 -7.55 -2.28
N VAL A 43 13.69 -8.37 -2.02
CA VAL A 43 12.30 -7.91 -1.90
C VAL A 43 12.13 -6.90 -0.75
N PHE A 44 12.90 -7.08 0.33
CA PHE A 44 12.80 -6.28 1.54
C PHE A 44 13.33 -4.87 1.29
N ILE A 45 14.47 -4.79 0.62
CA ILE A 45 15.09 -3.53 0.21
C ILE A 45 14.17 -2.78 -0.75
N VAL A 46 13.60 -3.46 -1.75
CA VAL A 46 12.68 -2.83 -2.71
C VAL A 46 11.45 -2.25 -2.01
N MET A 47 10.80 -3.01 -1.11
CA MET A 47 9.63 -2.53 -0.38
C MET A 47 9.96 -1.34 0.54
N MET A 48 11.15 -1.33 1.16
CA MET A 48 11.62 -0.21 1.98
C MET A 48 11.83 1.06 1.14
N VAL A 49 12.43 0.91 -0.05
CA VAL A 49 12.64 2.03 -0.98
C VAL A 49 11.30 2.59 -1.47
N LEU A 50 10.36 1.73 -1.88
CA LEU A 50 9.03 2.17 -2.29
C LEU A 50 8.28 2.90 -1.17
N ASN A 51 8.29 2.34 0.05
CA ASN A 51 7.69 2.97 1.24
C ASN A 51 8.30 4.35 1.52
N THR A 52 9.62 4.48 1.38
CA THR A 52 10.33 5.76 1.56
C THR A 52 9.93 6.79 0.51
N ILE A 53 9.85 6.38 -0.77
CA ILE A 53 9.42 7.25 -1.88
C ILE A 53 7.99 7.76 -1.63
N MET A 54 7.08 6.87 -1.25
CA MET A 54 5.69 7.25 -0.94
C MET A 54 5.60 8.22 0.24
N TRP A 55 6.45 8.05 1.26
CA TRP A 55 6.51 8.98 2.39
C TRP A 55 7.00 10.38 1.99
N PHE A 56 8.03 10.48 1.16
CA PHE A 56 8.46 11.77 0.60
C PHE A 56 7.39 12.41 -0.27
N ALA A 57 6.68 11.63 -1.08
CA ALA A 57 5.59 12.13 -1.92
C ALA A 57 4.44 12.69 -1.09
N SER A 58 4.01 11.97 -0.04
CA SER A 58 2.97 12.44 0.89
C SER A 58 3.41 13.67 1.70
N THR A 59 4.68 13.73 2.13
CA THR A 59 5.23 14.90 2.83
C THR A 59 5.24 16.12 1.93
N SER A 60 5.61 15.94 0.65
CA SER A 60 5.58 17.00 -0.36
C SER A 60 4.15 17.48 -0.61
N HIS A 61 3.18 16.55 -0.65
CA HIS A 61 1.76 16.88 -0.84
C HIS A 61 1.26 17.81 0.27
N VAL A 62 1.40 17.41 1.54
CA VAL A 62 0.98 18.22 2.70
C VAL A 62 1.67 19.59 2.72
N THR A 63 2.98 19.61 2.42
CA THR A 63 3.76 20.86 2.39
C THR A 63 3.22 21.83 1.34
N ILE A 64 2.93 21.34 0.13
CA ILE A 64 2.34 22.16 -0.94
C ILE A 64 0.95 22.65 -0.54
N THR A 65 0.10 21.79 0.06
CA THR A 65 -1.23 22.20 0.54
C THR A 65 -1.13 23.36 1.54
N ILE A 66 -0.23 23.26 2.53
CA ILE A 66 -0.02 24.30 3.55
C ILE A 66 0.45 25.61 2.92
N ILE A 67 1.44 25.57 2.01
CA ILE A 67 1.96 26.76 1.33
C ILE A 67 0.84 27.46 0.56
N LYS A 68 -0.02 26.70 -0.13
CA LYS A 68 -1.14 27.26 -0.90
C LYS A 68 -2.17 27.94 -0.01
N ILE A 69 -2.53 27.35 1.11
CA ILE A 69 -3.48 27.94 2.06
C ILE A 69 -2.92 29.21 2.68
N HIS A 70 -1.66 29.18 3.07
CA HIS A 70 -0.99 30.36 3.61
C HIS A 70 -0.98 31.51 2.58
N GLY A 71 -0.67 31.21 1.31
CA GLY A 71 -0.75 32.18 0.22
C GLY A 71 -2.16 32.74 -0.02
N MET A 72 -3.19 31.89 0.06
CA MET A 72 -4.59 32.33 -0.04
C MET A 72 -4.98 33.26 1.12
N TYR A 73 -4.56 32.94 2.34
CA TYR A 73 -4.84 33.76 3.53
C TYR A 73 -4.22 35.16 3.41
N LEU A 74 -2.95 35.26 2.99
CA LEU A 74 -2.27 36.55 2.81
C LEU A 74 -2.93 37.41 1.72
N ARG A 75 -3.30 36.82 0.57
CA ARG A 75 -3.97 37.54 -0.51
C ARG A 75 -5.37 38.02 -0.11
N GLY A 76 -6.10 37.22 0.68
CA GLY A 76 -7.42 37.59 1.20
C GLY A 76 -7.38 38.79 2.15
N THR A 77 -6.31 38.94 2.91
CA THR A 77 -6.13 40.10 3.82
C THR A 77 -5.79 41.40 3.10
N GLU A 78 -5.20 41.34 1.90
CA GLU A 78 -4.78 42.53 1.14
C GLU A 78 -5.91 43.20 0.35
N HIS A 79 -6.91 42.43 -0.12
CA HIS A 79 -7.93 42.94 -1.05
C HIS A 79 -9.30 43.26 -0.42
N GLY A 80 -9.50 43.01 0.88
CA GLY A 80 -10.73 43.40 1.61
C GLY A 80 -12.03 42.75 1.11
N THR A 81 -11.97 41.85 0.12
CA THR A 81 -13.10 41.12 -0.43
C THR A 81 -13.29 39.81 0.34
N ASN A 82 -14.42 39.68 1.05
CA ASN A 82 -14.93 38.44 1.67
C ASN A 82 -15.32 37.35 0.66
N ILE A 83 -14.86 37.45 -0.58
CA ILE A 83 -15.13 36.49 -1.63
C ILE A 83 -13.79 35.77 -1.83
N ILE A 84 -13.70 34.55 -1.28
CA ILE A 84 -12.69 33.58 -1.68
C ILE A 84 -13.05 33.20 -3.12
N THR A 85 -12.78 34.10 -4.07
CA THR A 85 -12.78 33.76 -5.48
C THR A 85 -11.59 32.83 -5.67
N LEU A 86 -11.86 31.53 -5.71
CA LEU A 86 -10.95 30.48 -6.21
C LEU A 86 -10.66 30.64 -7.72
N GLU A 87 -10.75 31.87 -8.24
CA GLU A 87 -11.03 32.16 -9.65
C GLU A 87 -10.42 33.50 -10.04
N GLY A 88 -9.10 33.62 -9.88
CA GLY A 88 -8.42 34.88 -10.18
C GLY A 88 -6.90 34.83 -10.17
N ASP A 89 -6.29 33.69 -10.53
CA ASP A 89 -4.91 33.67 -11.05
C ASP A 89 -4.64 32.31 -11.68
N ASN A 90 -4.82 32.23 -13.00
CA ASN A 90 -4.38 31.17 -13.93
C ASN A 90 -3.58 30.01 -13.29
N THR A 91 -4.32 28.98 -12.88
CA THR A 91 -3.90 27.60 -12.55
C THR A 91 -2.43 27.42 -12.14
N SER A 92 -2.13 27.76 -10.87
CA SER A 92 -0.80 27.62 -10.28
C SER A 92 -0.20 26.22 -10.47
N PRO A 93 1.11 26.08 -10.78
CA PRO A 93 1.81 24.80 -10.91
C PRO A 93 1.63 23.87 -9.69
N GLY A 94 1.31 24.43 -8.52
CA GLY A 94 1.08 23.67 -7.29
C GLY A 94 -0.11 22.70 -7.34
N LEU A 95 -1.20 22.99 -8.07
CA LEU A 95 -2.30 22.01 -8.21
C LEU A 95 -1.84 20.78 -8.99
N TYR A 96 -1.15 20.98 -10.10
CA TYR A 96 -0.64 19.87 -10.90
C TYR A 96 0.41 19.04 -10.15
N SER A 97 1.26 19.69 -9.35
CA SER A 97 2.20 18.98 -8.49
C SER A 97 1.48 18.11 -7.46
N LEU A 98 0.38 18.57 -6.85
CA LEU A 98 -0.41 17.78 -5.91
C LEU A 98 -1.01 16.53 -6.58
N LEU A 99 -1.68 16.71 -7.72
CA LEU A 99 -2.28 15.58 -8.45
C LEU A 99 -1.21 14.59 -8.94
N ALA A 100 -0.05 15.07 -9.40
CA ALA A 100 1.05 14.20 -9.83
C ALA A 100 1.62 13.37 -8.66
N LEU A 101 1.78 13.98 -7.47
CA LEU A 101 2.22 13.28 -6.27
C LEU A 101 1.20 12.22 -5.82
N GLU A 102 -0.09 12.55 -5.89
CA GLU A 102 -1.17 11.61 -5.59
C GLU A 102 -1.19 10.43 -6.58
N CYS A 103 -1.04 10.69 -7.88
CA CYS A 103 -0.95 9.65 -8.91
C CYS A 103 0.24 8.72 -8.70
N LEU A 104 1.39 9.26 -8.30
CA LEU A 104 2.57 8.45 -7.96
C LEU A 104 2.29 7.52 -6.77
N ASN A 105 1.63 8.03 -5.72
CA ASN A 105 1.24 7.22 -4.58
C ASN A 105 0.23 6.13 -4.95
N PHE A 106 -0.77 6.44 -5.78
CA PHE A 106 -1.74 5.46 -6.26
C PHE A 106 -1.06 4.35 -7.06
N PHE A 107 -0.19 4.72 -8.01
CA PHE A 107 0.50 3.76 -8.85
C PHE A 107 1.40 2.81 -8.05
N ILE A 108 2.20 3.36 -7.13
CA ILE A 108 3.08 2.56 -6.27
C ILE A 108 2.23 1.70 -5.31
N GLY A 109 1.17 2.29 -4.73
CA GLY A 109 0.29 1.61 -3.78
C GLY A 109 -0.46 0.44 -4.39
N ASP A 110 -1.16 0.65 -5.50
CA ASP A 110 -1.85 -0.41 -6.25
C ASP A 110 -0.86 -1.49 -6.71
N GLY A 111 0.33 -1.09 -7.16
CA GLY A 111 1.40 -2.01 -7.52
C GLY A 111 1.83 -2.94 -6.38
N ILE A 112 2.01 -2.41 -5.16
CA ILE A 112 2.36 -3.19 -3.97
C ILE A 112 1.25 -4.20 -3.63
N VAL A 113 -0.01 -3.76 -3.68
CA VAL A 113 -1.18 -4.60 -3.35
C VAL A 113 -1.32 -5.73 -4.37
N LEU A 114 -1.24 -5.41 -5.66
CA LEU A 114 -1.29 -6.38 -6.76
C LEU A 114 -0.13 -7.36 -6.70
N TRP A 115 1.08 -6.88 -6.43
CA TRP A 115 2.26 -7.74 -6.26
C TRP A 115 2.06 -8.75 -5.13
N ARG A 116 1.49 -8.33 -3.99
CA ARG A 116 1.18 -9.24 -2.89
C ARG A 116 0.10 -10.25 -3.27
N ALA A 117 -0.95 -9.81 -3.94
CA ALA A 117 -2.00 -10.70 -4.41
C ALA A 117 -1.44 -11.76 -5.39
N TRP A 118 -0.51 -11.36 -6.26
CA TRP A 118 0.16 -12.24 -7.21
C TRP A 118 1.07 -13.29 -6.53
N ILE A 119 1.86 -12.88 -5.53
CA ILE A 119 2.69 -13.82 -4.76
C ILE A 119 1.83 -14.84 -4.03
N LEU A 120 0.73 -14.39 -3.40
CA LEU A 120 -0.19 -15.28 -2.68
C LEU A 120 -0.88 -16.28 -3.63
N CYS A 121 -1.11 -15.89 -4.87
CA CYS A 121 -1.73 -16.73 -5.90
C CYS A 121 -0.72 -17.61 -6.67
N ASN A 122 0.35 -18.05 -6.01
CA ASN A 122 1.34 -18.97 -6.55
C ASN A 122 1.98 -18.49 -7.87
N ARG A 123 2.15 -17.17 -8.03
CA ARG A 123 2.77 -16.54 -9.20
C ARG A 123 2.13 -16.89 -10.56
N SER A 124 0.82 -17.19 -10.60
CA SER A 124 0.18 -17.51 -11.88
C SER A 124 0.29 -16.35 -12.87
N ARG A 125 0.66 -16.64 -14.12
CA ARG A 125 0.88 -15.62 -15.16
C ARG A 125 -0.42 -14.92 -15.55
N TRP A 126 -1.55 -15.61 -15.50
CA TRP A 126 -2.87 -15.05 -15.81
C TRP A 126 -3.24 -13.87 -14.90
N ILE A 127 -3.02 -14.04 -13.59
CA ILE A 127 -3.31 -13.00 -12.60
C ILE A 127 -2.41 -11.78 -12.81
N LEU A 128 -1.14 -12.00 -13.17
CA LEU A 128 -0.22 -10.93 -13.49
C LEU A 128 -0.73 -10.13 -14.70
N TRP A 129 -1.12 -10.80 -15.78
CA TRP A 129 -1.64 -10.15 -16.98
C TRP A 129 -2.89 -9.31 -16.69
N VAL A 130 -3.90 -9.88 -16.01
CA VAL A 130 -5.13 -9.16 -15.66
C VAL A 130 -4.82 -7.95 -14.77
N SER A 131 -3.98 -8.13 -13.74
CA SER A 131 -3.61 -7.07 -12.81
C SER A 131 -2.82 -5.95 -13.48
N SER A 132 -1.88 -6.30 -14.36
CA SER A 132 -1.08 -5.33 -15.11
C SER A 132 -1.93 -4.57 -16.13
N ILE A 133 -2.85 -5.23 -16.81
CA ILE A 133 -3.78 -4.55 -17.73
C ILE A 133 -4.65 -3.57 -16.96
N LEU A 134 -5.24 -4.00 -15.84
CA LEU A 134 -6.12 -3.18 -15.02
C LEU A 134 -5.39 -1.98 -14.39
N GLY A 135 -4.16 -2.18 -13.92
CA GLY A 135 -3.33 -1.11 -13.37
C GLY A 135 -2.81 -0.15 -14.45
N LEU A 136 -2.45 -0.67 -15.62
CA LEU A 136 -2.00 0.16 -16.74
C LEU A 136 -3.13 0.99 -17.31
N THR A 137 -4.35 0.45 -17.41
CA THR A 137 -5.52 1.23 -17.81
C THR A 137 -5.86 2.28 -16.77
N ALA A 138 -5.80 1.96 -15.46
CA ALA A 138 -5.98 2.95 -14.39
C ALA A 138 -5.01 4.12 -14.52
N PHE A 139 -3.72 3.81 -14.71
CA PHE A 139 -2.69 4.81 -14.86
C PHE A 139 -2.84 5.62 -16.15
N ALA A 140 -3.12 4.96 -17.28
CA ALA A 140 -3.33 5.62 -18.56
C ALA A 140 -4.52 6.59 -18.52
N THR A 141 -5.65 6.20 -17.91
CA THR A 141 -6.83 7.06 -17.76
C THR A 141 -6.58 8.25 -16.84
N THR A 142 -5.80 8.04 -15.77
CA THR A 142 -5.46 9.12 -14.82
C THR A 142 -4.48 10.12 -15.47
N THR A 143 -3.47 9.62 -16.17
CA THR A 143 -2.50 10.47 -16.89
C THR A 143 -3.12 11.19 -18.08
N SER A 144 -4.06 10.56 -18.81
CA SER A 144 -4.78 11.23 -19.90
C SER A 144 -5.68 12.35 -19.41
N ALA A 145 -6.17 12.29 -18.16
CA ALA A 145 -6.90 13.40 -17.55
C ALA A 145 -5.97 14.59 -17.20
N LEU A 146 -4.70 14.33 -16.89
CA LEU A 146 -3.72 15.37 -16.53
C LEU A 146 -3.03 16.00 -17.74
N LEU A 147 -2.88 15.25 -18.83
CA LEU A 147 -2.09 15.64 -20.01
C LEU A 147 -2.56 16.94 -20.69
N PRO A 148 -3.87 17.18 -20.91
CA PRO A 148 -4.35 18.41 -21.54
C PRO A 148 -3.97 19.64 -20.72
N HIS A 149 -4.00 19.50 -19.39
CA HIS A 149 -3.75 20.60 -18.46
C HIS A 149 -2.25 20.93 -18.27
N LEU A 150 -1.36 19.97 -18.52
CA LEU A 150 0.10 20.17 -18.51
C LEU A 150 0.62 20.80 -19.81
N TRP A 151 -0.07 20.58 -20.94
CA TRP A 151 0.33 21.07 -22.26
C TRP A 151 -0.42 22.32 -22.73
N SER A 152 -1.58 22.64 -22.17
CA SER A 152 -2.32 23.87 -22.51
C SER A 152 -1.62 25.11 -21.92
N ARG A 153 -1.03 25.94 -22.78
CA ARG A 153 -0.57 27.31 -22.45
C ARG A 153 -1.69 28.37 -22.52
N GLU A 154 -2.93 27.95 -22.79
CA GLU A 154 -4.07 28.86 -22.95
C GLU A 154 -4.82 29.04 -21.63
N PRO A 155 -5.27 30.26 -21.28
CA PRO A 155 -6.13 30.49 -20.12
C PRO A 155 -7.45 29.76 -20.31
N LEU A 156 -8.00 29.20 -19.23
CA LEU A 156 -9.26 28.43 -19.16
C LEU A 156 -10.55 29.21 -19.54
N ALA A 157 -10.47 30.28 -20.33
CA ALA A 157 -11.63 31.05 -20.76
C ALA A 157 -12.36 30.47 -21.99
N SER A 158 -11.77 29.50 -22.71
CA SER A 158 -12.31 29.02 -24.00
C SER A 158 -12.93 27.61 -23.98
N THR A 159 -13.02 26.93 -22.84
CA THR A 159 -13.68 25.62 -22.77
C THR A 159 -14.72 25.52 -21.66
N ALA A 160 -15.77 26.34 -21.79
CA ALA A 160 -17.03 26.17 -21.05
C ALA A 160 -17.74 24.82 -21.33
N SER A 161 -17.24 24.01 -22.27
CA SER A 161 -17.67 22.62 -22.51
C SER A 161 -16.85 21.55 -21.77
N ASP A 162 -15.71 21.88 -21.13
CA ASP A 162 -14.77 20.89 -20.57
C ASP A 162 -15.00 20.53 -19.10
N GLY A 163 -15.77 21.33 -18.35
CA GLY A 163 -16.03 21.06 -16.93
C GLY A 163 -16.71 19.70 -16.69
N SER A 164 -17.59 19.29 -17.62
CA SER A 164 -18.23 17.97 -17.58
C SER A 164 -17.25 16.85 -17.96
N PHE A 165 -16.40 17.07 -18.96
CA PHE A 165 -15.47 16.06 -19.45
C PHE A 165 -14.35 15.74 -18.44
N SER A 166 -13.83 16.76 -17.74
CA SER A 166 -12.86 16.60 -16.66
C SER A 166 -13.44 15.85 -15.46
N THR A 167 -14.68 16.17 -15.06
CA THR A 167 -15.37 15.50 -13.95
C THR A 167 -15.69 14.04 -14.27
N VAL A 168 -16.09 13.75 -15.51
CA VAL A 168 -16.33 12.38 -15.99
C VAL A 168 -15.02 11.57 -16.02
N HIS A 169 -13.91 12.15 -16.51
CA HIS A 169 -12.60 11.48 -16.50
C HIS A 169 -12.12 11.15 -15.10
N ALA A 170 -12.22 12.10 -14.16
CA ALA A 170 -11.89 11.87 -12.76
C ALA A 170 -12.73 10.74 -12.17
N THR A 171 -14.05 10.75 -12.42
CA THR A 171 -14.96 9.70 -11.93
C THR A 171 -14.61 8.33 -12.49
N ILE A 172 -14.27 8.24 -13.78
CA ILE A 172 -13.83 6.98 -14.41
C ILE A 172 -12.53 6.49 -13.77
N ALA A 173 -11.56 7.38 -13.51
CA ALA A 173 -10.32 7.03 -12.83
C ALA A 173 -10.60 6.49 -11.42
N MET A 174 -11.47 7.12 -10.64
CA MET A 174 -11.87 6.65 -9.30
C MET A 174 -12.53 5.26 -9.36
N ILE A 175 -13.44 5.02 -10.32
CA ILE A 175 -14.08 3.71 -10.52
C ILE A 175 -13.06 2.65 -10.89
N LEU A 176 -12.08 3.00 -11.71
CA LEU A 176 -11.04 2.08 -12.16
C LEU A 176 -10.10 1.71 -11.01
N THR A 177 -9.67 2.68 -10.20
CA THR A 177 -8.90 2.42 -8.96
C THR A 177 -9.70 1.58 -7.96
N LEU A 178 -10.99 1.86 -7.78
CA LEU A 178 -11.88 1.02 -6.98
C LEU A 178 -11.90 -0.41 -7.51
N SER A 179 -12.04 -0.58 -8.83
CA SER A 179 -12.09 -1.90 -9.47
C SER A 179 -10.79 -2.68 -9.28
N VAL A 180 -9.64 -2.01 -9.38
CA VAL A 180 -8.31 -2.60 -9.10
C VAL A 180 -8.23 -3.11 -7.66
N ASN A 181 -8.67 -2.29 -6.70
CA ASN A 181 -8.61 -2.63 -5.29
C ASN A 181 -9.61 -3.73 -4.90
N VAL A 182 -10.82 -3.71 -5.48
CA VAL A 182 -11.82 -4.78 -5.31
C VAL A 182 -11.32 -6.08 -5.90
N TRP A 183 -10.73 -6.04 -7.11
CA TRP A 183 -10.13 -7.21 -7.76
C TRP A 183 -9.02 -7.81 -6.89
N ALA A 184 -8.07 -6.98 -6.44
CA ALA A 184 -6.95 -7.42 -5.61
C ALA A 184 -7.43 -8.02 -4.28
N THR A 185 -8.35 -7.34 -3.60
CA THR A 185 -8.90 -7.79 -2.31
C THR A 185 -9.69 -9.10 -2.46
N SER A 186 -10.51 -9.21 -3.52
CA SER A 186 -11.27 -10.42 -3.82
C SER A 186 -10.35 -11.59 -4.13
N LEU A 187 -9.27 -11.35 -4.87
CA LEU A 187 -8.28 -12.35 -5.20
C LEU A 187 -7.55 -12.87 -3.95
N ILE A 188 -7.13 -11.95 -3.06
CA ILE A 188 -6.52 -12.30 -1.77
C ILE A 188 -7.50 -13.11 -0.93
N ALA A 189 -8.77 -12.69 -0.83
CA ALA A 189 -9.80 -13.37 -0.05
C ALA A 189 -10.10 -14.77 -0.60
N TYR A 190 -10.30 -14.91 -1.92
CA TYR A 190 -10.56 -16.18 -2.58
C TYR A 190 -9.39 -17.16 -2.39
N ARG A 191 -8.16 -16.69 -2.54
CA ARG A 191 -6.98 -17.54 -2.37
C ARG A 191 -6.81 -17.98 -0.92
N THR A 192 -7.05 -17.07 0.02
CA THR A 192 -7.07 -17.37 1.45
C THR A 192 -8.09 -18.47 1.76
N TRP A 193 -9.30 -18.32 1.22
CA TRP A 193 -10.38 -19.29 1.39
C TRP A 193 -10.06 -20.65 0.80
N THR A 194 -9.54 -20.70 -0.43
CA THR A 194 -9.19 -21.98 -1.07
C THR A 194 -8.06 -22.69 -0.33
N HIS A 195 -7.02 -21.97 0.10
CA HIS A 195 -5.92 -22.55 0.88
C HIS A 195 -6.43 -23.10 2.22
N HIS A 196 -7.32 -22.36 2.89
CA HIS A 196 -7.95 -22.79 4.13
C HIS A 196 -8.82 -24.04 3.94
N ARG A 197 -9.58 -24.11 2.84
CA ARG A 197 -10.42 -25.27 2.51
C ARG A 197 -9.57 -26.52 2.21
N SER A 198 -8.48 -26.37 1.45
CA SER A 198 -7.59 -27.48 1.11
C SER A 198 -6.87 -28.05 2.33
N ILE A 199 -6.39 -27.20 3.24
CA ILE A 199 -5.79 -27.66 4.51
C ILE A 199 -6.84 -28.36 5.37
N ARG A 200 -8.07 -27.82 5.43
CA ARG A 200 -9.15 -28.44 6.20
C ARG A 200 -9.51 -29.84 5.71
N SER A 201 -9.50 -30.08 4.40
CA SER A 201 -9.74 -31.43 3.87
C SER A 201 -8.62 -32.42 4.16
N LEU A 202 -7.38 -31.95 4.39
CA LEU A 202 -6.21 -32.81 4.56
C LEU A 202 -5.86 -33.09 6.04
N THR A 203 -6.14 -32.16 6.96
CA THR A 203 -5.56 -32.21 8.33
C THR A 203 -6.59 -32.13 9.47
N GLY A 204 -7.89 -32.04 9.16
CA GLY A 204 -8.96 -31.96 10.17
C GLY A 204 -9.08 -30.59 10.87
N SER A 205 -10.18 -30.36 11.62
CA SER A 205 -10.57 -29.05 12.15
C SER A 205 -9.63 -28.44 13.21
N SER A 206 -8.87 -29.28 13.93
CA SER A 206 -7.97 -28.83 15.01
C SER A 206 -6.72 -28.10 14.47
N PHE A 207 -6.07 -28.65 13.45
CA PHE A 207 -4.90 -28.02 12.81
C PHE A 207 -5.27 -26.73 12.08
N VAL A 208 -6.47 -26.70 11.50
CA VAL A 208 -7.05 -25.53 10.83
C VAL A 208 -7.23 -24.35 11.78
N SER A 209 -7.75 -24.58 13.00
CA SER A 209 -7.89 -23.55 14.02
C SER A 209 -6.53 -22.92 14.38
N GLN A 210 -5.50 -23.76 14.54
CA GLN A 210 -4.14 -23.33 14.84
C GLN A 210 -3.51 -22.57 13.67
N PHE A 211 -3.70 -23.04 12.43
CA PHE A 211 -3.23 -22.36 11.22
C PHE A 211 -3.92 -21.02 10.99
N CYS A 212 -5.22 -20.91 11.28
CA CYS A 212 -5.98 -19.65 11.21
C CYS A 212 -5.51 -18.66 12.28
N LYS A 213 -5.21 -19.14 13.50
CA LYS A 213 -4.63 -18.33 14.58
C LYS A 213 -3.24 -17.79 14.17
N GLN A 214 -2.46 -18.59 13.44
CA GLN A 214 -1.14 -18.23 12.92
C GLN A 214 -1.19 -17.39 11.63
N HIS A 215 -2.31 -17.38 10.90
CA HIS A 215 -2.55 -16.57 9.69
C HIS A 215 -3.54 -15.42 9.89
N GLY A 216 -3.71 -14.95 11.13
CA GLY A 216 -4.55 -13.79 11.45
C GLY A 216 -4.23 -12.56 10.59
N ILE A 217 -2.97 -12.37 10.20
CA ILE A 217 -2.53 -11.26 9.33
C ILE A 217 -3.31 -11.16 8.02
N LEU A 218 -3.69 -12.31 7.43
CA LEU A 218 -4.34 -12.35 6.13
C LEU A 218 -5.79 -11.87 6.23
N LYS A 219 -6.41 -12.11 7.39
CA LYS A 219 -7.71 -11.52 7.75
C LYS A 219 -7.60 -10.01 7.89
N TRP A 220 -6.59 -9.50 8.60
CA TRP A 220 -6.35 -8.06 8.75
C TRP A 220 -6.11 -7.38 7.39
N MET A 221 -5.37 -8.02 6.48
CA MET A 221 -5.18 -7.53 5.11
C MET A 221 -6.50 -7.41 4.36
N ILE A 222 -7.36 -8.46 4.41
CA ILE A 222 -8.67 -8.43 3.76
C ILE A 222 -9.56 -7.34 4.36
N GLU A 223 -9.59 -7.23 5.69
CA GLU A 223 -10.38 -6.23 6.40
C GLU A 223 -9.97 -4.81 6.02
N SER A 224 -8.66 -4.50 6.05
CA SER A 224 -8.13 -3.21 5.59
C SER A 224 -8.40 -2.92 4.11
N GLY A 225 -8.36 -3.94 3.24
CA GLY A 225 -8.67 -3.80 1.82
C GLY A 225 -10.14 -3.49 1.56
N ILE A 226 -11.05 -4.06 2.35
CA ILE A 226 -12.48 -3.74 2.31
C ILE A 226 -12.69 -2.28 2.71
N PHE A 227 -12.08 -1.82 3.81
CA PHE A 227 -12.16 -0.42 4.24
C PHE A 227 -11.64 0.55 3.16
N TYR A 228 -10.55 0.19 2.49
CA TYR A 228 -10.03 0.99 1.38
C TYR A 228 -11.00 1.04 0.19
N CYS A 229 -11.60 -0.10 -0.19
CA CYS A 229 -12.63 -0.15 -1.22
C CYS A 229 -13.87 0.68 -0.86
N CYS A 230 -14.32 0.62 0.39
CA CYS A 230 -15.44 1.44 0.88
C CYS A 230 -15.13 2.94 0.78
N THR A 231 -13.89 3.35 1.07
CA THR A 231 -13.47 4.75 0.96
C THR A 231 -13.57 5.24 -0.48
N TRP A 232 -13.04 4.46 -1.44
CA TRP A 232 -13.16 4.77 -2.87
C TRP A 232 -14.61 4.76 -3.36
N PHE A 233 -15.45 3.86 -2.86
CA PHE A 233 -16.87 3.83 -3.18
C PHE A 233 -17.60 5.10 -2.72
N VAL A 234 -17.33 5.55 -1.49
CA VAL A 234 -17.86 6.83 -0.98
C VAL A 234 -17.37 8.01 -1.82
N ALA A 235 -16.11 7.97 -2.26
CA ALA A 235 -15.53 9.00 -3.13
C ALA A 235 -16.24 9.08 -4.49
N VAL A 236 -16.55 7.94 -5.11
CA VAL A 236 -17.34 7.89 -6.35
C VAL A 236 -18.73 8.49 -6.15
N ILE A 237 -19.43 8.14 -5.06
CA ILE A 237 -20.76 8.69 -4.77
C ILE A 237 -20.69 10.21 -4.63
N ILE A 238 -19.76 10.71 -3.81
CA ILE A 238 -19.63 12.15 -3.57
C ILE A 238 -19.24 12.90 -4.84
N GLY A 239 -18.34 12.32 -5.66
CA GLY A 239 -17.95 12.84 -6.96
C GLY A 239 -19.14 12.98 -7.92
N VAL A 240 -20.03 11.98 -7.98
CA VAL A 240 -21.24 12.02 -8.83
C VAL A 240 -22.28 13.02 -8.29
N THR A 241 -22.40 13.16 -6.97
CA THR A 241 -23.36 14.12 -6.36
C THR A 241 -22.90 15.58 -6.40
N VAL A 242 -21.69 15.86 -6.89
CA VAL A 242 -21.09 17.21 -7.01
C VAL A 242 -21.21 18.00 -5.70
N SER A 243 -20.92 17.34 -4.58
CA SER A 243 -20.95 17.96 -3.25
C SER A 243 -19.60 18.59 -2.90
N ASN A 244 -19.62 19.70 -2.16
CA ASN A 244 -18.42 20.35 -1.60
C ASN A 244 -17.59 19.41 -0.70
N GLY A 245 -18.15 18.27 -0.28
CA GLY A 245 -17.40 17.22 0.43
C GLY A 245 -16.27 16.58 -0.38
N ILE A 246 -16.21 16.80 -1.70
CA ILE A 246 -15.16 16.26 -2.57
C ILE A 246 -13.75 16.76 -2.19
N TYR A 247 -13.63 18.00 -1.71
CA TYR A 247 -12.35 18.57 -1.28
C TYR A 247 -11.78 17.84 -0.05
N ILE A 248 -12.66 17.51 0.90
CA ILE A 248 -12.30 16.75 2.10
C ILE A 248 -11.83 15.36 1.70
N LEU A 249 -12.56 14.70 0.79
CA LEU A 249 -12.22 13.36 0.33
C LEU A 249 -10.91 13.32 -0.44
N PHE A 250 -10.61 14.26 -1.33
CA PHE A 250 -9.33 14.29 -2.04
C PHE A 250 -8.16 14.38 -1.06
N CYS A 251 -8.23 15.28 -0.07
CA CYS A 251 -7.20 15.39 0.95
C CYS A 251 -7.10 14.13 1.84
N MET A 252 -8.22 13.45 2.08
CA MET A 252 -8.20 12.17 2.80
C MET A 252 -7.56 11.05 1.95
N LEU A 253 -7.94 10.93 0.68
CA LEU A 253 -7.52 9.87 -0.24
C LEU A 253 -6.03 9.93 -0.57
N ALA A 254 -5.49 11.14 -0.75
CA ALA A 254 -4.06 11.34 -0.99
C ALA A 254 -3.21 10.72 0.14
N GLN A 255 -3.71 10.66 1.37
CA GLN A 255 -3.02 10.16 2.55
C GLN A 255 -3.40 8.70 2.79
N LEU A 256 -4.68 8.35 2.62
CA LEU A 256 -5.17 6.99 2.81
C LEU A 256 -4.53 6.01 1.83
N SER A 257 -4.31 6.44 0.60
CA SER A 257 -3.65 5.65 -0.45
C SER A 257 -2.18 5.33 -0.15
N ALA A 258 -1.51 6.15 0.66
CA ALA A 258 -0.19 5.86 1.18
C ALA A 258 -0.25 5.02 2.45
N ILE A 259 -1.22 5.26 3.35
CA ILE A 259 -1.42 4.49 4.58
C ILE A 259 -1.71 3.01 4.28
N TYR A 260 -2.55 2.71 3.29
CA TYR A 260 -2.97 1.34 3.00
C TYR A 260 -1.83 0.37 2.62
N PRO A 261 -1.01 0.62 1.57
CA PRO A 261 0.09 -0.26 1.21
C PRO A 261 1.16 -0.32 2.29
N THR A 262 1.36 0.75 3.04
CA THR A 262 2.34 0.79 4.13
C THR A 262 1.88 0.01 5.35
N LEU A 263 0.57 0.02 5.66
CA LEU A 263 -0.05 -0.86 6.66
C LEU A 263 0.13 -2.33 6.26
N ILE A 264 -0.16 -2.67 5.00
CA ILE A 264 0.02 -4.02 4.47
C ILE A 264 1.48 -4.46 4.61
N ILE A 265 2.42 -3.57 4.28
CA ILE A 265 3.85 -3.76 4.49
C ILE A 265 4.12 -4.04 5.98
N ALA A 266 3.77 -3.12 6.88
CA ALA A 266 3.95 -3.24 8.33
C ALA A 266 3.38 -4.54 8.93
N LEU A 267 2.18 -4.95 8.51
CA LEU A 267 1.52 -6.18 8.95
C LEU A 267 2.34 -7.42 8.55
N VAL A 268 2.84 -7.47 7.32
CA VAL A 268 3.68 -8.60 6.88
C VAL A 268 4.99 -8.66 7.65
N TRP A 269 5.60 -7.51 7.95
CA TRP A 269 6.82 -7.43 8.76
C TRP A 269 6.60 -7.92 10.17
N LEU A 270 5.56 -7.42 10.82
CA LEU A 270 5.20 -7.84 12.17
C LEU A 270 5.01 -9.36 12.22
N LYS A 271 4.40 -9.96 11.20
CA LYS A 271 4.31 -11.42 11.11
C LYS A 271 5.67 -12.10 10.96
N SER A 272 6.52 -11.64 10.04
CA SER A 272 7.87 -12.22 9.85
C SER A 272 8.65 -12.23 11.16
N THR A 273 8.65 -11.10 11.87
CA THR A 273 9.34 -10.97 13.16
C THR A 273 8.72 -11.87 14.24
N LEU A 274 7.39 -11.95 14.31
CA LEU A 274 6.70 -12.83 15.26
C LEU A 274 6.98 -14.32 14.98
N ASP A 275 6.97 -14.74 13.72
CA ASP A 275 7.26 -16.12 13.34
C ASP A 275 8.71 -16.51 13.72
N VAL A 276 9.69 -15.63 13.48
CA VAL A 276 11.09 -15.84 13.89
C VAL A 276 11.22 -15.90 15.43
N ALA A 277 10.55 -15.00 16.15
CA ALA A 277 10.55 -14.99 17.62
C ALA A 277 9.89 -16.25 18.20
N MET A 278 8.81 -16.72 17.59
CA MET A 278 8.15 -17.97 17.98
C MET A 278 9.06 -19.18 17.75
N GLN A 279 9.73 -19.26 16.60
CA GLN A 279 10.68 -20.34 16.30
C GLN A 279 11.85 -20.37 17.28
N SER A 280 12.45 -19.22 17.60
CA SER A 280 13.56 -19.13 18.57
C SER A 280 13.11 -19.53 19.98
N SER A 281 11.91 -19.13 20.41
CA SER A 281 11.34 -19.54 21.69
C SER A 281 11.07 -21.05 21.77
N GLN A 282 10.61 -21.66 20.67
CA GLN A 282 10.44 -23.10 20.58
C GLN A 282 11.78 -23.81 20.66
N GLN A 283 12.80 -23.39 19.89
CA GLN A 283 14.15 -23.96 19.95
C GLN A 283 14.76 -23.89 21.36
N MET A 284 14.61 -22.76 22.05
CA MET A 284 15.04 -22.64 23.46
C MET A 284 14.29 -23.59 24.39
N ARG A 285 12.98 -23.79 24.18
CA ARG A 285 12.19 -24.73 25.00
C ARG A 285 12.62 -26.17 24.78
N TRP A 286 12.89 -26.57 23.54
CA TRP A 286 13.41 -27.90 23.22
C TRP A 286 14.79 -28.12 23.85
N SER A 287 15.71 -27.16 23.73
CA SER A 287 17.04 -27.30 24.36
C SER A 287 16.97 -27.36 25.88
N GLN A 288 16.06 -26.61 26.52
CA GLN A 288 15.81 -26.72 27.95
C GLN A 288 15.27 -28.10 28.34
N GLN A 289 14.31 -28.66 27.60
CA GLN A 289 13.81 -30.02 27.85
C GLN A 289 14.92 -31.07 27.77
N PHE A 290 15.81 -30.99 26.77
CA PHE A 290 16.96 -31.87 26.66
C PHE A 290 17.95 -31.77 27.83
N ILE A 291 18.07 -30.58 28.44
CA ILE A 291 18.94 -30.36 29.61
C ILE A 291 18.29 -30.87 30.90
N THR A 292 16.96 -30.77 31.02
CA THR A 292 16.23 -31.15 32.24
C THR A 292 15.79 -32.61 32.30
N ASP A 293 15.85 -33.36 31.19
CA ASP A 293 15.49 -34.79 31.19
C ASP A 293 16.61 -35.65 31.82
N PRO A 294 16.38 -36.27 32.99
CA PRO A 294 17.39 -37.07 33.69
C PRO A 294 17.80 -38.34 32.94
N GLU A 295 17.01 -38.78 31.95
CA GLU A 295 17.34 -39.91 31.07
C GLU A 295 18.47 -39.62 30.07
N PHE A 296 18.66 -38.35 29.66
CA PHE A 296 19.72 -37.94 28.73
C PHE A 296 21.01 -37.53 29.44
N SER A 297 20.93 -37.06 30.68
CA SER A 297 22.08 -36.67 31.52
C SER A 297 23.05 -37.82 31.83
N ASN A 298 22.60 -39.08 31.74
CA ASN A 298 23.40 -40.26 32.10
C ASN A 298 24.06 -40.96 30.90
N ARG A 299 23.95 -40.42 29.68
CA ARG A 299 24.64 -40.97 28.51
C ARG A 299 25.97 -40.24 28.28
N PRO A 300 27.11 -40.94 28.17
CA PRO A 300 28.40 -40.30 27.93
C PRO A 300 28.40 -39.53 26.61
N ILE A 301 29.04 -38.36 26.62
CA ILE A 301 29.10 -37.35 25.56
C ILE A 301 29.56 -37.91 24.19
N SER A 302 30.16 -39.11 24.15
CA SER A 302 30.63 -39.77 22.93
C SER A 302 29.52 -40.27 21.99
N MET A 303 28.25 -40.32 22.42
CA MET A 303 27.12 -40.74 21.56
C MET A 303 26.28 -39.58 21.01
N LEU A 304 26.64 -38.32 21.33
CA LEU A 304 25.84 -37.13 21.03
C LEU A 304 26.41 -36.30 19.87
N ALA A 305 27.21 -36.90 18.98
CA ALA A 305 27.54 -36.31 17.69
C ALA A 305 26.35 -36.50 16.74
N PRO A 306 25.55 -35.48 16.43
CA PRO A 306 24.60 -35.59 15.35
C PRO A 306 25.38 -35.51 14.05
N GLN A 307 25.03 -36.39 13.13
CA GLN A 307 25.38 -36.40 11.73
C GLN A 307 25.21 -35.01 11.09
N LEU A 308 26.22 -34.15 11.23
CA LEU A 308 26.46 -33.03 10.33
C LEU A 308 27.30 -33.58 9.15
N LYS A 309 26.76 -34.60 8.47
CA LYS A 309 27.29 -35.00 7.17
C LYS A 309 26.80 -33.94 6.19
N VAL A 310 27.62 -32.90 6.07
CA VAL A 310 27.68 -32.02 4.92
C VAL A 310 27.60 -32.92 3.68
N GLU A 311 26.49 -32.83 2.97
CA GLU A 311 26.33 -33.37 1.63
C GLU A 311 27.17 -32.50 0.68
N THR A 312 28.49 -32.65 0.80
CA THR A 312 29.46 -32.35 -0.24
C THR A 312 29.64 -33.61 -1.08
N GLU A 313 28.64 -33.93 -1.89
CA GLU A 313 28.85 -34.66 -3.14
C GLU A 313 28.91 -33.58 -4.24
N THR A 314 30.09 -33.11 -4.59
CA THR A 314 30.93 -33.74 -5.63
C THR A 314 30.12 -34.03 -6.90
N THR A 315 29.67 -32.98 -7.60
CA THR A 315 29.57 -33.07 -9.06
C THR A 315 30.90 -32.63 -9.63
N ALA A 316 31.70 -33.64 -9.94
CA ALA A 316 32.99 -33.56 -10.59
C ALA A 316 32.96 -32.66 -11.83
N SER A 317 34.02 -31.84 -11.92
CA SER A 317 34.80 -31.60 -13.13
C SER A 317 34.28 -32.28 -14.40
N ARG A 318 33.53 -31.53 -15.22
CA ARG A 318 33.40 -31.87 -16.64
C ARG A 318 34.58 -31.22 -17.35
N SER A 319 35.60 -32.06 -17.56
CA SER A 319 36.77 -31.81 -18.40
C SER A 319 36.33 -31.25 -19.76
N TYR A 320 36.84 -30.08 -20.11
CA TYR A 320 37.00 -29.65 -21.49
C TYR A 320 38.35 -30.20 -21.96
N ASP A 321 38.31 -31.21 -22.83
CA ASP A 321 39.33 -31.52 -23.83
C ASP A 321 38.59 -32.33 -24.92
N ASN A 322 38.28 -31.72 -26.07
CA ASN A 322 39.10 -31.65 -27.28
C ASN A 322 39.20 -33.00 -28.04
N ILE A 323 38.55 -33.08 -29.21
CA ILE A 323 39.14 -33.30 -30.56
C ILE A 323 38.07 -33.84 -31.55
N ASP A 324 38.14 -33.29 -32.78
CA ASP A 324 37.43 -33.55 -34.04
C ASP A 324 36.20 -32.67 -34.38
#